data_AF-A0A1D7VNI8-F1
#
_entry.id   AF-A0A1D7VNI8-F1
#
_cell.length_a   1.000
_cell.length_b   1.000
_cell.length_c   1.000
_cell.angle_alpha   90.00
_cell.angle_beta   90.00
_cell.angle_gamma   90.00
#
_symmetry.space_group_name_H-M   'P 1'
#
loop_
_entity.id
_entity.type
_entity.pdbx_description
1 polymer ?
#
loop_
_entity_poly.entity_id
_entity_poly.type
_entity_poly.pdbx_seq_one_letter_code
_entity_poly.pdbx_strand_id
1 'polypeptide(L)' 'MPATDAGAVRGDPRFLAPYDVRLRAGSPAPGAGVPVPGGGDRDLYGNPVPDPPNLGADQGRGK' A
#
# COMPACT_ATOMS: atom_id res chain seq x y z
N MET A 1 -11.37 -25.41 6.98
CA MET A 1 -11.39 -23.93 7.06
C MET A 1 -10.46 -23.42 5.99
N PRO A 2 -10.85 -22.50 5.10
CA PRO A 2 -9.85 -21.81 4.29
C PRO A 2 -8.87 -21.11 5.24
N ALA A 3 -7.58 -21.14 4.92
CA ALA A 3 -6.58 -20.45 5.72
C ALA A 3 -6.92 -18.96 5.79
N THR A 4 -7.10 -18.42 7.00
CA THR A 4 -7.23 -16.98 7.23
C THR A 4 -5.83 -16.38 7.25
N ASP A 5 -5.57 -15.40 6.41
CA ASP A 5 -4.34 -14.62 6.48
C ASP A 5 -4.33 -13.76 7.76
N ALA A 6 -3.38 -14.05 8.66
CA ALA A 6 -3.23 -13.35 9.93
C ALA A 6 -2.71 -11.91 9.75
N GLY A 7 -2.11 -11.59 8.60
CA GLY A 7 -1.64 -10.25 8.23
C GLY A 7 -2.66 -9.42 7.45
N ALA A 8 -3.90 -9.92 7.28
CA ALA A 8 -4.90 -9.25 6.46
C ALA A 8 -5.29 -7.88 7.04
N VAL A 9 -5.02 -6.82 6.29
CA VAL A 9 -5.53 -5.47 6.56
C VAL A 9 -6.91 -5.33 5.95
N ARG A 10 -7.92 -5.04 6.77
CA ARG A 10 -9.32 -4.89 6.35
C ARG A 10 -9.78 -3.45 6.54
N GLY A 11 -10.17 -2.80 5.46
CA GLY A 11 -10.68 -1.44 5.46
C GLY A 11 -10.76 -0.85 4.06
N ASP A 12 -11.45 0.27 3.90
CA ASP A 12 -11.41 1.04 2.66
C ASP A 12 -9.97 1.57 2.45
N PRO A 13 -9.31 1.29 1.30
CA PRO A 13 -7.98 1.80 1.02
C PRO A 13 -7.94 3.32 0.83
N ARG A 14 -9.09 3.98 0.66
CA ARG A 14 -9.22 5.44 0.49
C ARG A 14 -8.41 5.99 -0.68
N PHE A 15 -8.62 5.42 -1.87
CA PHE A 15 -8.02 5.92 -3.11
C PHE A 15 -8.51 7.35 -3.45
N LEU A 16 -7.72 8.10 -4.22
CA LEU A 16 -8.10 9.44 -4.68
C LEU A 16 -9.30 9.41 -5.63
N ALA A 17 -9.34 8.45 -6.56
CA ALA A 17 -10.44 8.27 -7.51
C ALA A 17 -10.46 6.83 -8.05
N PRO A 18 -11.52 6.39 -8.77
CA PRO A 18 -11.60 5.03 -9.32
C PRO A 18 -10.41 4.63 -10.21
N TYR A 19 -9.76 5.60 -10.87
CA TYR A 19 -8.59 5.38 -11.74
C TYR A 19 -7.32 6.06 -11.21
N ASP A 20 -7.35 6.53 -9.96
CA ASP A 20 -6.22 7.15 -9.28
C ASP A 20 -6.01 6.44 -7.95
N VAL A 21 -5.12 5.46 -7.96
CA VAL A 21 -4.84 4.56 -6.83
C VAL A 21 -3.89 5.17 -5.79
N ARG A 22 -3.61 6.48 -5.88
CA ARG A 22 -2.92 7.20 -4.82
C ARG A 22 -3.77 7.23 -3.55
N LEU A 23 -3.10 7.13 -2.41
CA LEU A 23 -3.75 7.01 -1.10
C LEU A 23 -4.08 8.40 -0.53
N ARG A 24 -5.28 8.53 0.06
CA ARG A 24 -5.66 9.71 0.86
C ARG A 24 -5.11 9.61 2.29
N ALA A 25 -4.98 10.76 2.94
CA ALA A 25 -4.75 10.80 4.38
C ALA A 25 -5.76 9.92 5.17
N GLY A 26 -5.25 9.13 6.10
CA GLY A 26 -6.05 8.20 6.92
C GLY A 26 -6.45 6.90 6.21
N SER A 27 -5.82 6.56 5.07
CA SER A 27 -5.82 5.20 4.54
C SER A 27 -5.18 4.22 5.54
N PRO A 28 -5.63 2.94 5.60
CA PRO A 28 -4.96 1.90 6.38
C PRO A 28 -3.73 1.30 5.70
N ALA A 29 -3.47 1.65 4.43
CA ALA A 29 -2.39 1.07 3.63
C ALA A 29 -0.97 1.59 3.94
N PRO A 30 -0.74 2.84 4.37
CA PRO A 30 0.60 3.34 4.63
C PRO A 30 1.36 2.50 5.67
N GLY A 31 2.55 2.02 5.31
CA GLY A 31 3.41 1.21 6.17
C GLY A 31 2.84 -0.16 6.62
N ALA A 32 1.74 -0.62 6.00
CA ALA A 32 1.06 -1.85 6.40
C ALA A 32 1.50 -3.09 5.61
N GLY A 33 2.42 -2.92 4.66
CA GLY A 33 2.97 -3.98 3.83
C GLY A 33 4.20 -4.64 4.46
N VAL A 34 4.63 -5.74 3.83
CA VAL A 34 5.86 -6.45 4.15
C VAL A 34 6.78 -6.37 2.93
N PRO A 35 8.09 -6.14 3.10
CA PRO A 35 9.04 -6.20 1.99
C PRO A 35 8.96 -7.53 1.24
N VAL A 36 8.86 -7.47 -0.09
CA VAL A 36 8.86 -8.66 -0.95
C VAL A 36 10.19 -8.74 -1.69
N PRO A 37 10.92 -9.86 -1.61
CA PRO A 37 12.15 -10.05 -2.39
C PRO A 37 11.89 -9.87 -3.89
N GLY A 38 12.64 -8.97 -4.54
CA GLY A 38 12.46 -8.64 -5.95
C GLY A 38 11.29 -7.68 -6.26
N GLY A 39 10.67 -7.07 -5.23
CA GLY A 39 9.53 -6.15 -5.39
C GLY A 39 9.85 -4.76 -5.95
N GLY A 40 11.13 -4.48 -6.24
CA GLY A 40 11.61 -3.17 -6.71
C GLY A 40 11.80 -2.16 -5.58
N ASP A 41 12.41 -1.02 -5.92
CA ASP A 41 12.72 0.09 -5.01
C ASP A 41 11.84 1.33 -5.26
N ARG A 42 10.95 1.27 -6.27
CA ARG A 42 10.08 2.35 -6.72
C ARG A 42 8.65 1.86 -6.96
N ASP A 43 7.69 2.72 -6.68
CA ASP A 43 6.27 2.48 -6.92
C ASP A 43 5.83 2.85 -8.35
N LEU A 44 4.52 2.76 -8.61
CA LEU A 44 3.94 3.10 -9.92
C LEU A 44 4.16 4.57 -10.33
N TYR A 45 4.40 5.45 -9.37
CA TYR A 45 4.56 6.90 -9.56
C TYR A 45 6.02 7.37 -9.40
N GLY A 46 6.97 6.45 -9.22
CA GLY A 46 8.40 6.75 -9.02
C GLY A 46 8.79 7.16 -7.60
N ASN A 47 7.89 7.07 -6.61
CA ASN A 47 8.25 7.27 -5.21
C ASN A 47 9.14 6.11 -4.72
N PRO A 48 10.13 6.37 -3.86
CA PRO A 48 10.89 5.30 -3.23
C PRO A 48 9.98 4.44 -2.35
N VAL A 49 10.18 3.12 -2.37
CA VAL A 49 9.48 2.17 -1.48
C VAL A 49 10.08 2.29 -0.07
N PRO A 50 9.28 2.67 0.96
CA PRO A 50 9.74 2.71 2.35
C PRO A 50 9.81 1.31 2.96
N ASP A 51 10.45 1.22 4.13
CA ASP A 51 10.43 0.04 4.98
C ASP A 51 9.82 0.41 6.35
N PRO A 52 8.63 -0.10 6.71
CA PRO A 52 7.78 -1.00 5.94
C PRO A 52 7.10 -0.33 4.73
N PRO A 53 6.83 -1.08 3.64
CA PRO A 53 6.16 -0.55 2.46
C PRO A 53 4.66 -0.27 2.73
N ASN A 54 4.07 0.63 1.96
CA ASN A 54 2.61 0.76 1.88
C ASN A 54 2.02 -0.44 1.13
N LEU A 55 0.80 -0.83 1.47
CA LEU A 55 0.02 -1.78 0.66
C LEU A 55 -0.44 -1.11 -0.64
N GLY A 56 -0.27 -1.81 -1.77
CA GLY A 56 -0.71 -1.34 -3.09
C GLY A 56 0.37 -0.58 -3.87
N ALA A 57 -0.07 0.26 -4.81
CA ALA A 57 0.78 0.82 -5.86
C ALA A 57 1.32 2.23 -5.58
N ASP A 58 0.94 2.85 -4.46
CA ASP A 58 1.36 4.20 -4.07
C ASP A 58 2.13 4.20 -2.75
N GLN A 59 3.36 4.68 -2.81
CA GLN A 59 4.32 4.81 -1.71
C GLN A 59 4.46 6.28 -1.26
N GLY A 60 3.63 7.18 -1.78
CA GLY A 60 3.56 8.58 -1.38
C GLY A 60 3.05 8.80 0.06
N ARG A 61 3.25 10.01 0.59
CA ARG A 61 2.91 10.41 1.98
C ARG A 61 1.41 10.66 2.23
N GLY A 62 0.53 10.17 1.37
CA GLY A 62 -0.89 10.52 1.36
C GLY A 62 -1.15 11.91 0.78
N LYS A 63 -2.29 12.06 0.10
CA LYS A 63 -2.79 13.33 -0.46
C LYS A 63 -4.05 13.82 0.25
#